data_AF-A0ABD3QXH2-F1
#
_entry.id   AF-A0ABD3QXH2-F1
#
_cell.length_a   1.000
_cell.length_b   1.000
_cell.length_c   1.000
_cell.angle_alpha   90.00
_cell.angle_beta   90.00
_cell.angle_gamma   90.00
#
_symmetry.space_group_name_H-M   'P 1'
#
loop_
_entity.id
_entity.type
_entity.pdbx_description
1 polymer ?
#
loop_
_entity_poly.entity_id
_entity_poly.type
_entity_poly.pdbx_seq_one_letter_code
_entity_poly.pdbx_strand_id
1 'polypeptide(L)'
;MTYKKQRRHLCQRSSSRELITPSNFLAKLFITILVLSATQQLLPPHHAPQILRPVSASGILADLATSINDRLFPAEDYINLDVETKTLSIVEISEMRARDIKRRLARNHGYGADELARMLDKTELINTLSFEEHKIYQQELDRRKWRNFKTTVIYTCLAVMVVMFWPVIRHAFEVAHVNFVVYTDRRKHEISRCRDFNSYEGYFGIFLLFIIDMLTFWLSTSVLLSWVMTSKYFFPTPNIPIRPVELLTPKGHDAGAYGKYGINVGPMVISWFFRFLSGKVEGMIGKAMSEALQQQRRKEKDMIKERRREERAKEKEAKRAAKKEAKELAKEIARQRDAVDTNVEAIGDILEQHAANISDEGAAQESFSNFDEID
;
A
#
# COMPACT_ATOMS: atom_id res chain seq x y z
N MET A 1 -79.87 10.81 -43.88
CA MET A 1 -78.93 10.87 -45.03
C MET A 1 -77.64 11.49 -44.52
N THR A 2 -76.45 10.89 -44.51
CA THR A 2 -75.92 9.66 -45.10
C THR A 2 -74.66 9.32 -44.29
N TYR A 3 -74.66 8.19 -43.59
CA TYR A 3 -73.51 7.67 -42.83
C TYR A 3 -72.44 7.15 -43.80
N LYS A 4 -71.25 7.75 -43.83
CA LYS A 4 -70.08 7.18 -44.54
C LYS A 4 -69.21 6.40 -43.55
N LYS A 5 -69.55 5.11 -43.46
CA LYS A 5 -68.86 4.03 -42.77
C LYS A 5 -67.57 3.70 -43.52
N GLN A 6 -66.43 4.23 -43.08
CA GLN A 6 -65.12 3.91 -43.66
C GLN A 6 -64.36 2.96 -42.73
N ARG A 7 -64.57 1.66 -42.97
CA ARG A 7 -63.77 0.56 -42.43
C ARG A 7 -62.35 0.67 -42.96
N ARG A 8 -61.35 0.76 -42.08
CA ARG A 8 -59.96 0.38 -42.38
C ARG A 8 -59.63 -0.87 -41.58
N HIS A 9 -59.61 -1.99 -42.27
CA HIS A 9 -59.06 -3.24 -41.78
C HIS A 9 -57.52 -3.18 -41.84
N LEU A 10 -56.90 -3.52 -40.72
CA LEU A 10 -55.75 -4.42 -40.57
C LEU A 10 -54.60 -4.30 -41.58
N CYS A 11 -53.49 -3.73 -41.11
CA CYS A 11 -52.16 -4.26 -41.42
C CYS A 11 -51.27 -4.08 -40.20
N GLN A 12 -51.49 -4.93 -39.19
CA GLN A 12 -50.66 -5.04 -38.01
C GLN A 12 -49.45 -5.92 -38.37
N ARG A 13 -48.45 -5.30 -39.01
CA ARG A 13 -47.18 -5.95 -39.32
C ARG A 13 -46.35 -6.00 -38.02
N SER A 14 -46.53 -7.09 -37.28
CA SER A 14 -45.65 -7.50 -36.18
C SER A 14 -44.24 -7.66 -36.73
N SER A 15 -43.44 -6.60 -36.64
CA SER A 15 -42.01 -6.63 -36.85
C SER A 15 -41.38 -6.58 -35.46
N SER A 16 -41.20 -7.75 -34.85
CA SER A 16 -40.36 -7.96 -33.67
C SER A 16 -38.90 -7.65 -34.04
N ARG A 17 -38.59 -6.38 -34.29
CA ARG A 17 -37.23 -5.88 -34.15
C ARG A 17 -37.04 -5.76 -32.66
N GLU A 18 -36.33 -6.72 -32.08
CA GLU A 18 -35.69 -6.54 -30.79
C GLU A 18 -34.95 -5.20 -30.86
N LEU A 19 -35.53 -4.16 -30.27
CA LEU A 19 -34.80 -2.92 -30.04
C LEU A 19 -33.68 -3.34 -29.10
N ILE A 20 -32.50 -3.58 -29.66
CA ILE A 20 -31.25 -3.63 -28.92
C ILE A 20 -31.13 -2.24 -28.32
N THR A 21 -31.65 -2.10 -27.10
CA THR A 21 -31.47 -0.89 -26.32
C THR A 21 -29.96 -0.71 -26.15
N PRO A 22 -29.42 0.50 -26.36
CA PRO A 22 -27.98 0.74 -26.26
C PRO A 22 -27.42 0.33 -24.88
N SER A 23 -28.27 0.26 -23.85
CA SER A 23 -27.94 -0.30 -22.53
C SER A 23 -27.58 -1.79 -22.59
N ASN A 24 -28.30 -2.62 -23.34
CA ASN A 24 -28.02 -4.05 -23.47
C ASN A 24 -26.73 -4.31 -24.25
N PHE A 25 -26.39 -3.45 -25.22
CA PHE A 25 -25.13 -3.55 -25.95
C PHE A 25 -23.94 -3.16 -25.07
N LEU A 26 -24.04 -2.06 -24.32
CA LEU A 26 -22.98 -1.61 -23.41
C LEU A 26 -22.77 -2.57 -22.23
N ALA A 27 -23.84 -3.14 -21.66
CA ALA A 27 -23.74 -4.14 -20.62
C ALA A 27 -23.03 -5.41 -21.11
N LYS A 28 -23.40 -5.91 -22.31
CA LYS A 28 -22.71 -7.06 -22.93
C LYS A 28 -21.25 -6.75 -23.23
N LEU A 29 -20.95 -5.56 -23.76
CA LEU A 29 -19.58 -5.12 -24.05
C LEU A 29 -18.72 -5.08 -22.77
N PHE A 30 -19.25 -4.52 -21.69
CA PHE A 30 -18.57 -4.44 -20.40
C PHE A 30 -18.30 -5.83 -19.80
N ILE A 31 -19.29 -6.73 -19.84
CA ILE A 31 -19.11 -8.14 -19.42
C ILE A 31 -18.04 -8.82 -20.26
N THR A 32 -18.02 -8.64 -21.58
CA THR A 32 -16.95 -9.22 -22.41
C THR A 32 -15.57 -8.66 -22.10
N ILE A 33 -15.42 -7.35 -21.86
CA ILE A 33 -14.14 -6.75 -21.48
C ILE A 33 -13.66 -7.29 -20.13
N LEU A 34 -14.58 -7.45 -19.17
CA LEU A 34 -14.29 -7.95 -17.82
C LEU A 34 -13.89 -9.43 -17.85
N VAL A 35 -14.55 -10.25 -18.69
CA VAL A 35 -14.17 -11.65 -18.93
C VAL A 35 -12.81 -11.73 -19.64
N LEU A 36 -12.56 -10.90 -20.66
CA LEU A 36 -11.31 -10.91 -21.42
C LEU A 36 -10.11 -10.51 -20.55
N SER A 37 -10.29 -9.54 -19.65
CA SER A 37 -9.27 -9.10 -18.71
C SER A 37 -9.02 -10.09 -17.58
N ALA A 38 -10.05 -10.82 -17.13
CA ALA A 38 -9.88 -11.93 -16.19
C ALA A 38 -9.10 -13.12 -16.80
N THR A 39 -9.30 -13.41 -18.10
CA THR A 39 -8.57 -14.50 -18.77
C THR A 39 -7.09 -14.22 -19.02
N GLN A 40 -6.64 -12.96 -19.04
CA GLN A 40 -5.21 -12.64 -19.25
C GLN A 40 -4.32 -12.91 -18.02
N GLN A 41 -4.88 -13.25 -16.85
CA GLN A 41 -4.10 -13.58 -15.65
C GLN A 41 -3.83 -15.09 -15.46
N LEU A 42 -4.32 -15.96 -16.35
CA LEU A 42 -3.99 -17.39 -16.34
C LEU A 42 -2.73 -17.68 -17.20
N LEU A 43 -1.58 -17.25 -16.69
CA LEU A 43 -0.29 -17.85 -17.04
C LEU A 43 0.08 -18.86 -15.95
N PRO A 44 0.53 -20.09 -16.27
CA PRO A 44 0.70 -21.14 -15.26
C PRO A 44 1.90 -20.86 -14.33
N PRO A 45 1.77 -21.09 -13.01
CA PRO A 45 2.89 -20.93 -12.08
C PRO A 45 3.77 -22.19 -12.05
N HIS A 46 5.08 -22.00 -12.18
CA HIS A 46 6.05 -23.00 -11.77
C HIS A 46 6.02 -23.22 -10.25
N HIS A 47 6.14 -24.49 -9.86
CA HIS A 47 5.95 -25.05 -8.53
C HIS A 47 6.60 -24.28 -7.37
N ALA A 48 5.79 -23.87 -6.40
CA ALA A 48 6.21 -23.50 -5.05
C ALA A 48 5.24 -24.11 -4.02
N PRO A 49 5.73 -24.50 -2.82
CA PRO A 49 4.99 -25.33 -1.87
C PRO A 49 3.84 -24.58 -1.18
N GLN A 50 2.71 -25.28 -1.07
CA GLN A 50 1.45 -24.81 -0.51
C GLN A 50 1.51 -24.72 1.01
N ILE A 51 1.68 -23.52 1.55
CA ILE A 51 1.37 -23.25 2.96
C ILE A 51 0.60 -21.93 3.01
N LEU A 52 -0.64 -22.02 3.53
CA LEU A 52 -1.72 -21.00 3.62
C LEU A 52 -2.62 -20.92 2.38
N ARG A 53 -3.86 -21.43 2.53
CA ARG A 53 -4.97 -21.12 1.61
C ARG A 53 -5.23 -19.61 1.66
N PRO A 54 -5.02 -18.85 0.57
CA PRO A 54 -5.44 -17.46 0.55
C PRO A 54 -6.96 -17.43 0.65
N VAL A 55 -7.48 -16.69 1.64
CA VAL A 55 -8.90 -16.33 1.67
C VAL A 55 -9.16 -15.54 0.39
N SER A 56 -9.99 -16.10 -0.49
CA SER A 56 -10.20 -15.58 -1.83
C SER A 56 -10.79 -14.17 -1.77
N ALA A 57 -9.96 -13.15 -2.00
CA ALA A 57 -10.38 -11.75 -2.08
C ALA A 57 -11.45 -11.50 -3.17
N SER A 58 -11.68 -12.48 -4.07
CA SER A 58 -12.76 -12.43 -5.05
C SER A 58 -14.15 -12.36 -4.41
N GLY A 59 -14.35 -12.95 -3.22
CA GLY A 59 -15.65 -12.90 -2.53
C GLY A 59 -16.00 -11.49 -2.04
N ILE A 60 -15.02 -10.78 -1.48
CA ILE A 60 -15.22 -9.41 -0.97
C ILE A 60 -15.44 -8.44 -2.13
N LEU A 61 -14.73 -8.61 -3.24
CA LEU A 61 -14.95 -7.79 -4.45
C LEU A 61 -16.29 -8.09 -5.11
N ALA A 62 -16.73 -9.35 -5.13
CA ALA A 62 -18.04 -9.72 -5.65
C ALA A 62 -19.16 -9.17 -4.76
N ASP A 63 -19.05 -9.28 -3.44
CA ASP A 63 -20.03 -8.72 -2.49
C ASP A 63 -20.05 -7.19 -2.50
N LEU A 64 -18.90 -6.55 -2.69
CA LEU A 64 -18.84 -5.10 -2.89
C LEU A 64 -19.47 -4.72 -4.24
N ALA A 65 -19.20 -5.48 -5.30
CA ALA A 65 -19.79 -5.24 -6.60
C ALA A 65 -21.30 -5.45 -6.59
N THR A 66 -21.82 -6.49 -5.93
CA THR A 66 -23.26 -6.72 -5.78
C THR A 66 -23.88 -5.68 -4.85
N SER A 67 -23.25 -5.30 -3.74
CA SER A 67 -23.76 -4.25 -2.85
C SER A 67 -23.78 -2.88 -3.53
N ILE A 68 -22.74 -2.54 -4.30
CA ILE A 68 -22.69 -1.34 -5.12
C ILE A 68 -23.76 -1.45 -6.21
N ASN A 69 -23.89 -2.58 -6.88
CA ASN A 69 -24.89 -2.81 -7.91
C ASN A 69 -26.32 -2.70 -7.36
N ASP A 70 -26.63 -3.27 -6.20
CA ASP A 70 -27.97 -3.20 -5.58
C ASP A 70 -28.28 -1.80 -5.06
N ARG A 71 -27.26 -1.05 -4.62
CA ARG A 71 -27.41 0.35 -4.20
C ARG A 71 -27.51 1.31 -5.38
N LEU A 72 -26.86 0.99 -6.49
CA LEU A 72 -26.86 1.77 -7.74
C LEU A 72 -28.06 1.41 -8.64
N PHE A 73 -28.57 0.18 -8.53
CA PHE A 73 -29.70 -0.38 -9.24
C PHE A 73 -30.62 -1.08 -8.23
N PRO A 74 -31.35 -0.32 -7.39
CA PRO A 74 -32.34 -0.92 -6.52
C PRO A 74 -33.28 -1.77 -7.39
N ALA A 75 -33.46 -3.03 -7.03
CA ALA A 75 -34.33 -3.97 -7.77
C ALA A 75 -35.77 -3.43 -7.93
N GLU A 76 -36.13 -2.44 -7.11
CA GLU A 76 -37.38 -1.68 -7.15
C GLU A 76 -37.58 -0.91 -8.47
N ASP A 77 -36.52 -0.48 -9.17
CA ASP A 77 -36.63 0.20 -10.47
C ASP A 77 -36.98 -0.76 -11.62
N TYR A 78 -36.85 -2.07 -11.42
CA TYR A 78 -37.12 -3.08 -12.46
C TYR A 78 -38.47 -3.79 -12.31
N ILE A 79 -39.10 -3.77 -11.14
CA ILE A 79 -40.26 -4.65 -10.89
C ILE A 79 -41.29 -3.95 -10.00
N ASN A 80 -42.08 -3.06 -10.60
CA ASN A 80 -43.52 -2.94 -10.38
C ASN A 80 -44.07 -1.79 -11.24
N LEU A 81 -44.07 -2.00 -12.57
CA LEU A 81 -44.74 -1.08 -13.50
C LEU A 81 -46.23 -0.90 -13.18
N ASP A 82 -46.85 -1.89 -12.53
CA ASP A 82 -48.30 -1.95 -12.34
C ASP A 82 -48.78 -1.49 -10.94
N VAL A 83 -47.90 -1.37 -9.94
CA VAL A 83 -48.35 -1.20 -8.53
C VAL A 83 -48.41 0.26 -8.08
N GLU A 84 -47.62 1.18 -8.66
CA GLU A 84 -47.49 2.54 -8.13
C GLU A 84 -48.24 3.63 -8.88
N THR A 85 -48.55 3.46 -10.16
CA THR A 85 -49.45 4.38 -10.85
C THR A 85 -50.88 3.90 -10.63
N LYS A 86 -51.53 4.36 -9.56
CA LYS A 86 -52.98 4.16 -9.29
C LYS A 86 -53.88 4.89 -10.31
N THR A 87 -53.52 4.87 -11.58
CA THR A 87 -54.33 5.33 -12.70
C THR A 87 -55.29 4.20 -13.03
N LEU A 88 -56.60 4.43 -12.88
CA LEU A 88 -57.59 3.38 -13.15
C LEU A 88 -57.55 2.98 -14.62
N SER A 89 -57.75 1.69 -14.86
CA SER A 89 -58.02 1.20 -16.22
C SER A 89 -59.34 1.76 -16.73
N ILE A 90 -59.46 1.93 -18.05
CA ILE A 90 -60.69 2.37 -18.72
C ILE A 90 -61.89 1.49 -18.32
N VAL A 91 -61.65 0.20 -18.11
CA VAL A 91 -62.67 -0.76 -17.67
C VAL A 91 -63.16 -0.41 -16.26
N GLU A 92 -62.25 -0.18 -15.32
CA GLU A 92 -62.58 0.19 -13.94
C GLU A 92 -63.30 1.55 -13.88
N ILE A 93 -62.87 2.52 -14.70
CA ILE A 93 -63.55 3.81 -14.84
C ILE A 93 -64.98 3.63 -15.35
N SER A 94 -65.20 2.70 -16.30
CA SER A 94 -66.53 2.44 -16.85
C SER A 94 -67.48 1.80 -15.85
N GLU A 95 -66.95 1.00 -14.92
CA GLU A 95 -67.69 0.36 -13.83
C GLU A 95 -68.08 1.35 -12.72
N MET A 96 -67.34 2.47 -12.57
CA MET A 96 -67.66 3.50 -11.59
C MET A 96 -69.02 4.16 -11.85
N ARG A 97 -69.66 4.60 -10.76
CA ARG A 97 -70.89 5.42 -10.83
C ARG A 97 -70.54 6.84 -11.30
N ALA A 98 -71.42 7.45 -12.10
CA ALA A 98 -71.21 8.80 -12.64
C ALA A 98 -70.92 9.86 -11.56
N ARG A 99 -71.51 9.72 -10.37
CA ARG A 99 -71.25 10.57 -9.20
C ARG A 99 -69.79 10.51 -8.74
N ASP A 100 -69.21 9.31 -8.72
CA ASP A 100 -67.85 9.09 -8.23
C ASP A 100 -66.82 9.57 -9.28
N ILE A 101 -67.15 9.40 -10.56
CA ILE A 101 -66.38 9.98 -11.68
C ILE A 101 -66.32 11.50 -11.56
N LYS A 102 -67.47 12.18 -11.34
CA LYS A 102 -67.53 13.64 -11.15
C LYS A 102 -66.70 14.09 -9.94
N ARG A 103 -66.80 13.38 -8.82
CA ARG A 103 -66.01 13.69 -7.60
C ARG A 103 -64.51 13.57 -7.84
N ARG A 104 -64.06 12.56 -8.61
CA ARG A 104 -62.65 12.36 -8.92
C ARG A 104 -62.13 13.41 -9.90
N LEU A 105 -62.88 13.76 -10.94
CA LEU A 105 -62.57 14.87 -11.85
C LEU A 105 -62.43 16.20 -11.10
N ALA A 106 -63.34 16.51 -10.17
CA ALA A 106 -63.26 17.73 -9.37
C ALA A 106 -62.04 17.74 -8.42
N ARG A 107 -61.79 16.62 -7.71
CA ARG A 107 -60.75 16.57 -6.66
C ARG A 107 -59.34 16.40 -7.20
N ASN A 108 -59.16 15.51 -8.18
CA ASN A 108 -57.83 15.13 -8.66
C ASN A 108 -57.39 15.99 -9.86
N HIS A 109 -58.33 16.38 -10.71
CA HIS A 109 -58.05 17.08 -11.96
C HIS A 109 -58.50 18.55 -11.94
N GLY A 110 -59.21 18.99 -10.89
CA GLY A 110 -59.57 20.40 -10.67
C GLY A 110 -60.71 20.93 -11.55
N TYR A 111 -61.53 20.06 -12.13
CA TYR A 111 -62.65 20.48 -12.98
C TYR A 111 -63.69 21.29 -12.17
N GLY A 112 -64.13 22.41 -12.76
CA GLY A 112 -65.13 23.28 -12.15
C GLY A 112 -66.51 22.63 -12.08
N ALA A 113 -67.31 23.01 -11.07
CA ALA A 113 -68.67 22.50 -10.91
C ALA A 113 -69.55 22.77 -12.16
N ASP A 114 -69.31 23.90 -12.83
CA ASP A 114 -70.05 24.30 -14.03
C ASP A 114 -69.72 23.44 -15.26
N GLU A 115 -68.46 23.04 -15.42
CA GLU A 115 -68.02 22.14 -16.50
C GLU A 115 -68.54 20.72 -16.27
N LEU A 116 -68.50 20.26 -15.01
CA LEU A 116 -69.06 18.98 -14.58
C LEU A 116 -70.58 18.92 -14.71
N ALA A 117 -71.29 20.05 -14.58
CA ALA A 117 -72.73 20.13 -14.76
C ALA A 117 -73.13 20.05 -16.24
N ARG A 118 -72.29 20.56 -17.16
CA ARG A 118 -72.49 20.47 -18.60
C ARG A 118 -72.36 19.05 -19.14
N MET A 119 -71.48 18.24 -18.54
CA MET A 119 -71.34 16.81 -18.86
C MET A 119 -72.47 16.00 -18.20
N LEU A 120 -73.59 15.83 -18.92
CA LEU A 120 -74.76 15.09 -18.47
C LEU A 120 -74.61 13.58 -18.69
N ASP A 121 -73.94 13.18 -19.78
CA ASP A 121 -73.83 11.78 -20.17
C ASP A 121 -72.66 11.06 -19.48
N LYS A 122 -72.91 9.83 -19.00
CA LYS A 122 -71.90 8.98 -18.35
C LYS A 122 -70.73 8.70 -19.30
N THR A 123 -70.99 8.57 -20.60
CA THR A 123 -69.98 8.31 -21.63
C THR A 123 -69.01 9.47 -21.80
N GLU A 124 -69.48 10.71 -21.76
CA GLU A 124 -68.65 11.91 -21.84
C GLU A 124 -67.74 12.02 -20.61
N LEU A 125 -68.28 11.78 -19.41
CA LEU A 125 -67.50 11.77 -18.16
C LEU A 125 -66.42 10.68 -18.14
N ILE A 126 -66.71 9.48 -18.64
CA ILE A 126 -65.73 8.40 -18.77
C ILE A 126 -64.61 8.82 -19.72
N ASN A 127 -64.96 9.38 -20.88
CA ASN A 127 -63.98 9.80 -21.87
C ASN A 127 -63.05 10.89 -21.31
N THR A 128 -63.63 11.94 -20.70
CA THR A 128 -62.86 13.03 -20.07
C THR A 128 -61.95 12.53 -18.96
N LEU A 129 -62.46 11.70 -18.03
CA LEU A 129 -61.63 11.14 -16.96
C LEU A 129 -60.53 10.23 -17.52
N SER A 130 -60.83 9.43 -18.54
CA SER A 130 -59.83 8.57 -19.18
C SER A 130 -58.73 9.36 -19.88
N PHE A 131 -59.06 10.49 -20.50
CA PHE A 131 -58.10 11.37 -21.15
C PHE A 131 -57.14 12.02 -20.13
N GLU A 132 -57.66 12.52 -19.01
CA GLU A 132 -56.82 13.16 -17.98
C GLU A 132 -55.94 12.16 -17.23
N GLU A 133 -56.48 11.00 -16.85
CA GLU A 133 -55.67 9.94 -16.23
C GLU A 133 -54.58 9.45 -17.20
N HIS A 134 -54.88 9.34 -18.50
CA HIS A 134 -53.89 8.99 -19.52
C HIS A 134 -52.81 10.07 -19.68
N LYS A 135 -53.18 11.34 -19.60
CA LYS A 135 -52.23 12.47 -19.67
C LYS A 135 -51.27 12.47 -18.47
N ILE A 136 -51.77 12.26 -17.25
CA ILE A 136 -50.93 12.13 -16.05
C ILE A 136 -49.99 10.93 -16.19
N TYR A 137 -50.52 9.79 -16.63
CA TYR A 137 -49.73 8.58 -16.87
C TYR A 137 -48.58 8.82 -17.85
N GLN A 138 -48.85 9.52 -18.97
CA GLN A 138 -47.80 9.88 -19.94
C GLN A 138 -46.73 10.78 -19.32
N GLN A 139 -47.12 11.80 -18.54
CA GLN A 139 -46.17 12.70 -17.86
C GLN A 139 -45.28 11.95 -16.86
N GLU A 140 -45.85 11.01 -16.11
CA GLU A 140 -45.09 10.19 -15.17
C GLU A 140 -44.13 9.24 -15.88
N LEU A 141 -44.56 8.62 -16.97
CA LEU A 141 -43.67 7.81 -17.82
C LEU A 141 -42.50 8.62 -18.36
N ASP A 142 -42.73 9.84 -18.81
CA ASP A 142 -41.66 10.69 -19.34
C ASP A 142 -40.71 11.18 -18.23
N ARG A 143 -41.22 11.50 -17.04
CA ARG A 143 -40.37 11.77 -15.86
C ARG A 143 -39.51 10.56 -15.47
N ARG A 144 -40.07 9.35 -15.53
CA ARG A 144 -39.33 8.09 -15.27
C ARG A 144 -38.25 7.87 -16.33
N LYS A 145 -38.58 7.96 -17.61
CA LYS A 145 -37.61 7.88 -18.71
C LYS A 145 -36.49 8.90 -18.54
N TRP A 146 -36.81 10.11 -18.12
CA TRP A 146 -35.82 11.17 -17.89
C TRP A 146 -34.88 10.86 -16.72
N ARG A 147 -35.39 10.32 -15.61
CA ARG A 147 -34.55 9.84 -14.49
C ARG A 147 -33.64 8.70 -14.94
N ASN A 148 -34.19 7.69 -15.60
CA ASN A 148 -33.43 6.54 -16.10
C ASN A 148 -32.37 6.98 -17.11
N PHE A 149 -32.69 7.95 -17.97
CA PHE A 149 -31.74 8.55 -18.90
C PHE A 149 -30.60 9.26 -18.14
N LYS A 150 -30.89 10.13 -17.17
CA LYS A 150 -29.87 10.80 -16.34
C LYS A 150 -28.96 9.80 -15.64
N THR A 151 -29.54 8.78 -15.01
CA THR A 151 -28.81 7.72 -14.32
C THR A 151 -27.90 6.96 -15.30
N THR A 152 -28.42 6.58 -16.48
CA THR A 152 -27.63 5.92 -17.53
C THR A 152 -26.47 6.81 -17.99
N VAL A 153 -26.71 8.11 -18.21
CA VAL A 153 -25.67 9.06 -18.60
C VAL A 153 -24.57 9.14 -17.55
N ILE A 154 -24.93 9.30 -16.27
CA ILE A 154 -23.97 9.34 -15.16
C ILE A 154 -23.12 8.05 -15.13
N TYR A 155 -23.73 6.89 -15.31
CA TYR A 155 -23.00 5.62 -15.34
C TYR A 155 -22.07 5.47 -16.53
N THR A 156 -22.53 5.82 -17.73
CA THR A 156 -21.67 5.79 -18.91
C THR A 156 -20.47 6.73 -18.75
N CYS A 157 -20.67 7.92 -18.19
CA CYS A 157 -19.57 8.83 -17.87
C CYS A 157 -18.62 8.22 -16.84
N LEU A 158 -19.13 7.63 -15.75
CA LEU A 158 -18.30 7.00 -14.71
C LEU A 158 -17.50 5.81 -15.28
N ALA A 159 -18.12 4.96 -16.10
CA ALA A 159 -17.46 3.84 -16.77
C ALA A 159 -16.35 4.31 -17.71
N VAL A 160 -16.61 5.36 -18.51
CA VAL A 160 -15.59 5.97 -19.39
C VAL A 160 -14.43 6.55 -18.56
N MET A 161 -14.73 7.23 -17.45
CA MET A 161 -13.69 7.74 -16.54
C MET A 161 -12.85 6.59 -15.98
N VAL A 162 -13.46 5.51 -15.49
CA VAL A 162 -12.72 4.34 -14.97
C VAL A 162 -11.82 3.73 -16.04
N VAL A 163 -12.31 3.53 -17.27
CA VAL A 163 -11.51 2.98 -18.37
C VAL A 163 -10.37 3.92 -18.78
N MET A 164 -10.64 5.23 -18.88
CA MET A 164 -9.63 6.25 -19.21
C MET A 164 -8.54 6.36 -18.14
N PHE A 165 -8.91 6.29 -16.86
CA PHE A 165 -7.96 6.40 -15.74
C PHE A 165 -7.34 5.05 -15.33
N TRP A 166 -7.78 3.93 -15.89
CA TRP A 166 -7.26 2.60 -15.55
C TRP A 166 -5.73 2.49 -15.69
N PRO A 167 -5.10 2.96 -16.79
CA PRO A 167 -3.64 2.94 -16.91
C PRO A 167 -2.95 3.80 -15.84
N VAL A 168 -3.53 4.94 -15.49
CA VAL A 168 -3.00 5.85 -14.47
C VAL A 168 -3.07 5.20 -13.10
N ILE A 169 -4.19 4.54 -12.76
CA ILE A 169 -4.37 3.82 -11.51
C ILE A 169 -3.38 2.66 -11.43
N ARG A 170 -3.23 1.88 -12.52
CA ARG A 170 -2.26 0.77 -12.57
C ARG A 170 -0.83 1.27 -12.37
N HIS A 171 -0.43 2.31 -13.08
CA HIS A 171 0.90 2.90 -12.93
C HIS A 171 1.12 3.47 -11.52
N ALA A 172 0.13 4.16 -10.96
CA ALA A 172 0.20 4.66 -9.58
C ALA A 172 0.33 3.51 -8.58
N PHE A 173 -0.37 2.39 -8.79
CA PHE A 173 -0.29 1.20 -7.95
C PHE A 173 1.08 0.51 -8.08
N GLU A 174 1.62 0.37 -9.30
CA GLU A 174 2.95 -0.20 -9.53
C GLU A 174 4.04 0.65 -8.85
N VAL A 175 3.99 1.98 -9.01
CA VAL A 175 4.90 2.92 -8.33
C VAL A 175 4.74 2.85 -6.81
N ALA A 176 3.49 2.81 -6.31
CA ALA A 176 3.23 2.68 -4.88
C ALA A 176 3.75 1.35 -4.33
N HIS A 177 3.58 0.24 -5.06
CA HIS A 177 4.08 -1.08 -4.69
C HIS A 177 5.60 -1.10 -4.65
N VAL A 178 6.28 -0.59 -5.69
CA VAL A 178 7.75 -0.52 -5.70
C VAL A 178 8.27 0.35 -4.56
N ASN A 179 7.66 1.52 -4.34
CA ASN A 179 8.05 2.41 -3.25
C ASN A 179 7.79 1.77 -1.88
N PHE A 180 6.70 1.02 -1.74
CA PHE A 180 6.40 0.25 -0.53
C PHE A 180 7.44 -0.83 -0.29
N VAL A 181 7.81 -1.63 -1.30
CA VAL A 181 8.88 -2.64 -1.18
C VAL A 181 10.19 -1.98 -0.77
N VAL A 182 10.62 -0.92 -1.46
CA VAL A 182 11.85 -0.19 -1.15
C VAL A 182 11.82 0.38 0.28
N TYR A 183 10.68 0.92 0.70
CA TYR A 183 10.49 1.43 2.06
C TYR A 183 10.59 0.31 3.09
N THR A 184 9.91 -0.82 2.87
CA THR A 184 9.94 -1.96 3.79
C THR A 184 11.33 -2.59 3.91
N ASP A 185 12.06 -2.72 2.79
CA ASP A 185 13.43 -3.25 2.79
C ASP A 185 14.39 -2.30 3.51
N ARG A 186 14.27 -0.99 3.29
CA ARG A 186 15.03 0.01 4.03
C ARG A 186 14.77 -0.07 5.52
N ARG A 187 13.50 -0.16 5.94
CA ARG A 187 13.12 -0.30 7.36
C ARG A 187 13.62 -1.60 7.96
N LYS A 188 13.54 -2.71 7.24
CA LYS A 188 14.08 -4.01 7.66
C LYS A 188 15.58 -3.93 7.88
N HIS A 189 16.31 -3.25 7.00
CA HIS A 189 17.75 -3.03 7.14
C HIS A 189 18.10 -2.17 8.36
N GLU A 190 17.37 -1.08 8.59
CA GLU A 190 17.53 -0.23 9.78
C GLU A 190 17.26 -1.00 11.07
N ILE A 191 16.16 -1.78 11.12
CA ILE A 191 15.83 -2.66 12.26
C ILE A 191 16.91 -3.71 12.50
N SER A 192 17.37 -4.38 11.44
CA SER A 192 18.43 -5.39 11.55
C SER A 192 19.70 -4.79 12.15
N ARG A 193 20.10 -3.60 11.70
CA ARG A 193 21.26 -2.92 12.27
C ARG A 193 21.03 -2.54 13.74
N CYS A 194 19.85 -2.02 14.11
CA CYS A 194 19.53 -1.75 15.51
C CYS A 194 19.61 -3.01 16.38
N ARG A 195 19.27 -4.17 15.83
CA ARG A 195 19.45 -5.47 16.48
C ARG A 195 20.92 -5.83 16.69
N ASP A 196 21.76 -5.62 15.69
CA ASP A 196 23.20 -5.91 15.79
C ASP A 196 23.90 -5.03 16.83
N PHE A 197 23.42 -3.80 17.04
CA PHE A 197 23.93 -2.88 18.06
C PHE A 197 23.27 -3.04 19.44
N ASN A 198 22.15 -3.76 19.52
CA ASN A 198 21.31 -3.91 20.72
C ASN A 198 20.98 -2.57 21.41
N SER A 199 20.79 -1.50 20.62
CA SER A 199 20.52 -0.16 21.15
C SER A 199 19.00 0.06 21.28
N TYR A 200 18.51 0.14 22.52
CA TYR A 200 17.11 0.42 22.82
C TYR A 200 16.65 1.79 22.28
N GLU A 201 17.54 2.79 22.26
CA GLU A 201 17.24 4.11 21.70
C GLU A 201 16.96 4.04 20.20
N GLY A 202 17.69 3.20 19.47
CA GLY A 202 17.46 2.97 18.04
C GLY A 202 16.09 2.35 17.77
N TYR A 203 15.70 1.34 18.55
CA TYR A 203 14.39 0.71 18.44
C TYR A 203 13.25 1.68 18.77
N PHE A 204 13.41 2.48 19.83
CA PHE A 204 12.42 3.50 20.18
C PHE A 204 12.26 4.53 19.06
N GLY A 205 13.37 5.00 18.47
CA GLY A 205 13.33 5.90 17.32
C GLY A 205 12.59 5.30 16.12
N ILE A 206 12.90 4.05 15.74
CA ILE A 206 12.22 3.36 14.63
C ILE A 206 10.71 3.21 14.91
N PHE A 207 10.33 2.85 16.13
CA PHE A 207 8.93 2.73 16.53
C PHE A 207 8.19 4.07 16.44
N LEU A 208 8.81 5.16 16.89
CA LEU A 208 8.22 6.49 16.83
C LEU A 208 8.08 6.97 15.39
N LEU A 209 9.03 6.64 14.53
CA LEU A 209 8.96 6.92 13.10
C LEU A 209 7.81 6.14 12.44
N PHE A 210 7.60 4.87 12.80
CA PHE A 210 6.45 4.09 12.34
C PHE A 210 5.11 4.72 12.72
N ILE A 211 4.98 5.25 13.94
CA ILE A 211 3.78 5.98 14.37
C ILE A 211 3.57 7.25 13.54
N ILE A 212 4.64 8.04 13.31
CA ILE A 212 4.58 9.25 12.49
C ILE A 212 4.14 8.93 11.06
N ASP A 213 4.70 7.88 10.46
CA ASP A 213 4.36 7.46 9.09
C ASP A 213 2.90 7.00 9.01
N MET A 214 2.41 6.25 10.00
CA MET A 214 1.00 5.84 10.09
C MET A 214 0.05 7.04 10.27
N LEU A 215 0.40 8.00 11.13
CA LEU A 215 -0.38 9.22 11.30
C LEU A 215 -0.39 10.09 10.03
N THR A 216 0.74 10.18 9.34
CA THR A 216 0.85 10.92 8.08
C THR A 216 0.02 10.27 6.97
N PHE A 217 0.07 8.93 6.89
CA PHE A 217 -0.77 8.16 5.97
C PHE A 217 -2.26 8.31 6.29
N TRP A 218 -2.63 8.24 7.57
CA TRP A 218 -3.99 8.46 8.05
C TRP A 218 -4.51 9.86 7.69
N LEU A 219 -3.69 10.89 7.91
CA LEU A 219 -4.03 12.28 7.55
C LEU A 219 -4.18 12.46 6.03
N SER A 220 -3.31 11.86 5.23
CA SER A 220 -3.42 11.91 3.78
C SER A 220 -4.72 11.24 3.30
N THR A 221 -5.04 10.07 3.87
CA THR A 221 -6.25 9.31 3.55
C THR A 221 -7.51 10.06 3.96
N SER A 222 -7.53 10.65 5.15
CA SER A 222 -8.66 11.47 5.63
C SER A 222 -8.88 12.73 4.80
N VAL A 223 -7.82 13.42 4.35
CA VAL A 223 -7.94 14.57 3.45
C VAL A 223 -8.53 14.13 2.10
N LEU A 224 -8.06 13.04 1.52
CA LEU A 224 -8.64 12.49 0.28
C LEU A 224 -10.10 12.07 0.48
N LEU A 225 -10.41 11.41 1.59
CA LEU A 225 -11.77 10.97 1.88
C LEU A 225 -12.71 12.15 2.14
N SER A 226 -12.22 13.27 2.69
CA SER A 226 -12.99 14.51 2.88
C SER A 226 -13.44 15.16 1.57
N TRP A 227 -12.76 14.87 0.45
CA TRP A 227 -13.16 15.37 -0.87
C TRP A 227 -14.31 14.55 -1.45
N VAL A 228 -14.38 13.26 -1.10
CA VAL A 228 -15.40 12.33 -1.58
C VAL A 228 -16.62 12.36 -0.66
N MET A 229 -16.41 12.47 0.65
CA MET A 229 -17.47 12.46 1.65
C MET A 229 -17.80 13.88 2.11
N THR A 230 -19.04 14.31 1.86
CA THR A 230 -19.59 15.59 2.32
C THR A 230 -19.97 15.60 3.80
N SER A 231 -19.77 14.49 4.53
CA SER A 231 -20.13 14.38 5.93
C SER A 231 -19.18 15.17 6.83
N LYS A 232 -19.70 16.21 7.50
CA LYS A 232 -18.94 17.08 8.41
C LYS A 232 -18.38 16.38 9.67
N TYR A 233 -18.85 15.17 9.98
CA TYR A 233 -18.59 14.52 11.27
C TYR A 233 -17.48 13.46 11.24
N PHE A 234 -17.06 12.98 10.06
CA PHE A 234 -16.13 11.86 10.00
C PHE A 234 -14.66 12.25 10.21
N PHE A 235 -14.31 13.53 10.03
CA PHE A 235 -12.94 14.00 10.20
C PHE A 235 -12.90 15.38 10.85
N PRO A 236 -12.44 15.50 12.11
CA PRO A 236 -12.16 16.79 12.73
C PRO A 236 -10.86 17.36 12.15
N THR A 237 -10.83 17.63 10.84
CA THR A 237 -9.77 18.45 10.26
C THR A 237 -10.06 19.90 10.68
N PRO A 238 -9.17 20.57 11.43
CA PRO A 238 -9.35 21.97 11.77
C PRO A 238 -9.38 22.77 10.47
N ASN A 239 -10.59 23.16 10.06
CA ASN A 239 -10.78 24.03 8.92
C ASN A 239 -10.50 25.45 9.40
N ILE A 240 -9.25 25.89 9.24
CA ILE A 240 -8.84 27.28 9.41
C ILE A 240 -8.71 27.83 7.99
N PRO A 241 -9.81 28.30 7.38
CA PRO A 241 -9.75 28.86 6.05
C PRO A 241 -9.06 30.22 6.16
N ILE A 242 -7.81 30.30 5.72
CA ILE A 242 -7.17 31.60 5.55
C ILE A 242 -7.73 32.19 4.26
N ARG A 243 -8.47 33.28 4.39
CA ARG A 243 -9.00 34.01 3.25
C ARG A 243 -7.99 35.09 2.88
N PRO A 244 -7.24 34.94 1.77
CA PRO A 244 -6.22 35.92 1.40
C PRO A 244 -6.80 37.33 1.22
N VAL A 245 -8.10 37.45 0.92
CA VAL A 245 -8.78 38.75 0.81
C VAL A 245 -8.89 39.48 2.15
N GLU A 246 -9.04 38.76 3.27
CA GLU A 246 -9.05 39.37 4.61
C GLU A 246 -7.67 39.92 4.99
N LEU A 247 -6.60 39.36 4.41
CA LEU A 247 -5.22 39.85 4.56
C LEU A 247 -4.94 41.11 3.73
N LEU A 248 -5.62 41.28 2.59
CA LEU A 248 -5.43 42.40 1.67
C LEU A 248 -6.41 43.56 1.92
N THR A 249 -7.55 43.31 2.56
CA THR A 249 -8.53 44.35 2.90
C THR A 249 -8.81 44.38 4.40
N PRO A 250 -8.18 45.30 5.15
CA PRO A 250 -8.37 45.41 6.61
C PRO A 250 -9.80 45.81 7.02
N LYS A 251 -10.70 46.08 6.06
CA LYS A 251 -12.10 46.49 6.30
C LYS A 251 -13.16 45.46 5.88
N GLY A 252 -12.78 44.21 5.58
CA GLY A 252 -13.59 42.98 5.76
C GLY A 252 -14.97 42.84 5.11
N HIS A 253 -15.55 43.84 4.45
CA HIS A 253 -16.98 43.83 4.12
C HIS A 253 -17.34 43.62 2.65
N ASP A 254 -16.40 43.74 1.70
CA ASP A 254 -16.74 43.69 0.27
C ASP A 254 -15.74 42.92 -0.60
N ALA A 255 -15.39 41.70 -0.16
CA ALA A 255 -14.52 40.79 -0.90
C ALA A 255 -15.18 40.16 -2.15
N GLY A 256 -16.45 40.47 -2.44
CA GLY A 256 -17.21 39.91 -3.55
C GLY A 256 -17.23 38.37 -3.55
N ALA A 257 -17.34 37.78 -4.75
CA ALA A 257 -17.39 36.33 -4.95
C ALA A 257 -16.12 35.59 -4.47
N TYR A 258 -14.99 36.29 -4.31
CA TYR A 258 -13.73 35.72 -3.87
C TYR A 258 -13.68 35.43 -2.35
N GLY A 259 -14.54 36.07 -1.56
CA GLY A 259 -14.63 35.80 -0.11
C GLY A 259 -15.10 34.38 0.26
N LYS A 260 -15.64 33.62 -0.72
CA LYS A 260 -16.05 32.22 -0.53
C LYS A 260 -14.90 31.21 -0.71
N TYR A 261 -13.77 31.64 -1.27
CA TYR A 261 -12.60 30.77 -1.46
C TYR A 261 -11.62 30.96 -0.29
N GLY A 262 -11.55 29.97 0.60
CA GLY A 262 -10.53 29.89 1.64
C GLY A 262 -9.50 28.83 1.29
N ILE A 263 -8.21 29.14 1.48
CA ILE A 263 -7.17 28.11 1.39
C ILE A 263 -7.09 27.43 2.76
N ASN A 264 -7.26 26.11 2.78
CA ASN A 264 -7.14 25.32 4.01
C ASN A 264 -5.66 25.11 4.31
N VAL A 265 -5.11 25.94 5.19
CA VAL A 265 -3.69 25.89 5.57
C VAL A 265 -3.43 24.84 6.65
N GLY A 266 -4.48 24.35 7.32
CA GLY A 266 -4.41 23.32 8.37
C GLY A 266 -3.62 22.07 7.97
N PRO A 267 -4.02 21.34 6.91
CA PRO A 267 -3.29 20.15 6.45
C PRO A 267 -1.84 20.44 6.08
N MET A 268 -1.54 21.64 5.58
CA MET A 268 -0.19 22.05 5.19
C MET A 268 0.71 22.25 6.41
N VAL A 269 0.23 22.93 7.46
CA VAL A 269 0.96 23.12 8.72
C VAL A 269 1.18 21.79 9.42
N ILE A 270 0.14 20.93 9.45
CA ILE A 270 0.24 19.60 10.05
C ILE A 270 1.27 18.75 9.28
N SER A 271 1.23 18.75 7.94
CA SER A 271 2.20 18.02 7.11
C SER A 271 3.62 18.53 7.31
N TRP A 272 3.80 19.85 7.43
CA TRP A 272 5.10 20.47 7.74
C TRP A 272 5.60 20.03 9.12
N PHE A 273 4.73 20.02 10.13
CA PHE A 273 5.06 19.58 11.48
C PHE A 273 5.49 18.10 11.52
N PHE A 274 4.78 17.19 10.84
CA PHE A 274 5.18 15.78 10.75
C PHE A 274 6.51 15.58 10.03
N ARG A 275 6.78 16.35 8.96
CA ARG A 275 8.10 16.33 8.31
C ARG A 275 9.21 16.79 9.24
N PHE A 276 8.95 17.84 10.03
CA PHE A 276 9.90 18.32 11.02
C PHE A 276 10.17 17.27 12.12
N LEU A 277 9.12 16.65 12.65
CA LEU A 277 9.25 15.57 13.63
C LEU A 277 10.01 14.37 13.04
N SER A 278 9.69 13.96 11.81
CA SER A 278 10.39 12.87 11.13
C SER A 278 11.88 13.17 11.01
N GLY A 279 12.26 14.38 10.57
CA GLY A 279 13.67 14.77 10.48
C GLY A 279 14.39 14.80 11.83
N LYS A 280 13.70 15.19 12.91
CA LYS A 280 14.25 15.15 14.27
C LYS A 280 14.47 13.72 14.76
N VAL A 281 13.51 12.83 14.53
CA VAL A 281 13.58 11.42 14.92
C VAL A 281 14.66 10.69 14.14
N GLU A 282 14.75 10.90 12.82
CA GLU A 282 15.85 10.38 12.00
C GLU A 282 17.21 10.89 12.49
N GLY A 283 17.30 12.16 12.86
CA GLY A 283 18.51 12.72 13.47
C GLY A 283 18.90 12.06 14.79
N MET A 284 17.92 11.73 15.65
CA MET A 284 18.15 10.99 16.89
C MET A 284 18.61 9.56 16.62
N ILE A 285 17.95 8.84 15.70
CA ILE A 285 18.33 7.48 15.29
C ILE A 285 19.76 7.49 14.73
N GLY A 286 20.07 8.44 13.84
CA GLY A 286 21.40 8.58 13.24
C GLY A 286 22.49 8.81 14.29
N LYS A 287 22.23 9.67 15.28
CA LYS A 287 23.16 9.89 16.41
C LYS A 287 23.36 8.63 17.24
N ALA A 288 22.28 8.01 17.72
CA ALA A 288 22.34 6.80 18.54
C ALA A 288 23.05 5.64 17.82
N MET A 289 22.78 5.49 16.52
CA MET A 289 23.43 4.49 15.68
C MET A 289 24.91 4.78 15.46
N SER A 290 25.27 6.04 15.22
CA SER A 290 26.68 6.43 15.07
C SER A 290 27.48 6.22 16.36
N GLU A 291 26.86 6.47 17.51
CA GLU A 291 27.47 6.27 18.82
C GLU A 291 27.67 4.78 19.10
N ALA A 292 26.64 3.95 18.84
CA ALA A 292 26.75 2.50 18.98
C ALA A 292 27.84 1.90 18.06
N LEU A 293 27.95 2.39 16.82
CA LEU A 293 29.02 1.98 15.89
C LEU A 293 30.40 2.38 16.42
N GLN A 294 30.55 3.59 16.97
CA GLN A 294 31.80 4.04 17.58
C GLN A 294 32.15 3.19 18.81
N GLN A 295 31.17 2.86 19.66
CA GLN A 295 31.37 1.99 20.81
C GLN A 295 31.81 0.58 20.40
N GLN A 296 31.20 -0.01 19.37
CA GLN A 296 31.64 -1.31 18.83
C GLN A 296 33.09 -1.24 18.30
N ARG A 297 33.43 -0.23 17.49
CA ARG A 297 34.81 -0.04 17.01
C ARG A 297 35.82 0.13 18.14
N ARG A 298 35.43 0.78 19.24
CA ARG A 298 36.28 0.91 20.45
C ARG A 298 36.47 -0.46 21.13
N LYS A 299 35.39 -1.21 21.35
CA LYS A 299 35.44 -2.57 21.92
C LYS A 299 36.29 -3.52 21.07
N GLU A 300 36.13 -3.50 19.74
CA GLU A 300 36.96 -4.30 18.83
C GLU A 300 38.44 -3.94 18.92
N LYS A 301 38.77 -2.64 18.95
CA LYS A 301 40.14 -2.18 19.13
C LYS A 301 40.73 -2.64 20.46
N ASP A 302 39.95 -2.63 21.53
CA ASP A 302 40.42 -3.05 22.85
C ASP A 302 40.57 -4.58 22.94
N MET A 303 39.66 -5.37 22.36
CA MET A 303 39.82 -6.82 22.22
C MET A 303 41.06 -7.20 21.38
N ILE A 304 41.33 -6.47 20.29
CA ILE A 304 42.55 -6.69 19.49
C ILE A 304 43.81 -6.36 20.31
N LYS A 305 43.79 -5.28 21.10
CA LYS A 305 44.92 -4.94 21.99
C LYS A 305 45.12 -6.01 23.06
N GLU A 306 44.05 -6.53 23.63
CA GLU A 306 44.09 -7.59 24.64
C GLU A 306 44.65 -8.88 24.05
N ARG A 307 44.16 -9.32 22.89
CA ARG A 307 44.71 -10.47 22.16
C ARG A 307 46.20 -10.30 21.87
N ARG A 308 46.63 -9.11 21.41
CA ARG A 308 48.06 -8.80 21.20
C ARG A 308 48.87 -8.81 22.49
N ARG A 309 48.28 -8.44 23.63
CA ARG A 309 48.95 -8.52 24.95
C ARG A 309 49.09 -9.97 25.41
N GLU A 310 48.06 -10.78 25.22
CA GLU A 310 48.09 -12.22 25.52
C GLU A 310 49.08 -12.97 24.64
N GLU A 311 49.12 -12.70 23.34
CA GLU A 311 50.12 -13.28 22.42
C GLU A 311 51.54 -12.93 22.85
N ARG A 312 51.79 -11.65 23.19
CA ARG A 312 53.10 -11.22 23.72
C ARG A 312 53.43 -11.84 25.09
N ALA A 313 52.43 -12.12 25.92
CA ALA A 313 52.63 -12.79 27.21
C ALA A 313 53.02 -14.27 26.99
N LYS A 314 52.29 -14.97 26.12
CA LYS A 314 52.59 -16.36 25.73
C LYS A 314 53.95 -16.49 25.06
N GLU A 315 54.32 -15.57 24.18
CA GLU A 315 55.64 -15.55 23.55
C GLU A 315 56.77 -15.35 24.59
N LYS A 316 56.55 -14.46 25.57
CA LYS A 316 57.51 -14.27 26.67
C LYS A 316 57.62 -15.49 27.57
N GLU A 317 56.52 -16.19 27.83
CA GLU A 317 56.52 -17.43 28.62
C GLU A 317 57.23 -18.55 27.86
N ALA A 318 56.94 -18.75 26.57
CA ALA A 318 57.64 -19.70 25.72
C ALA A 318 59.15 -19.40 25.65
N LYS A 319 59.53 -18.12 25.49
CA LYS A 319 60.93 -17.70 25.50
C LYS A 319 61.62 -17.94 26.85
N ARG A 320 60.89 -17.79 27.97
CA ARG A 320 61.40 -18.10 29.31
C ARG A 320 61.56 -19.61 29.51
N ALA A 321 60.64 -20.42 29.01
CA ALA A 321 60.71 -21.89 29.05
C ALA A 321 61.90 -22.39 28.21
N ALA A 322 62.01 -21.96 26.95
CA ALA A 322 63.13 -22.30 26.07
C ALA A 322 64.49 -21.86 26.67
N LYS A 323 64.55 -20.69 27.32
CA LYS A 323 65.77 -20.23 28.00
C LYS A 323 66.12 -21.08 29.23
N LYS A 324 65.13 -21.68 29.92
CA LYS A 324 65.39 -22.61 31.03
C LYS A 324 65.91 -23.94 30.50
N GLU A 325 65.26 -24.51 29.49
CA GLU A 325 65.70 -25.75 28.84
C GLU A 325 67.11 -25.61 28.26
N ALA A 326 67.41 -24.50 27.56
CA ALA A 326 68.76 -24.25 27.05
C ALA A 326 69.80 -24.10 28.18
N LYS A 327 69.42 -23.53 29.32
CA LYS A 327 70.32 -23.46 30.49
C LYS A 327 70.52 -24.82 31.16
N GLU A 328 69.51 -25.67 31.19
CA GLU A 328 69.61 -27.02 31.73
C GLU A 328 70.50 -27.89 30.83
N LEU A 329 70.26 -27.87 29.51
CA LEU A 329 71.12 -28.52 28.53
C LEU A 329 72.57 -28.01 28.62
N ALA A 330 72.79 -26.70 28.74
CA ALA A 330 74.14 -26.16 28.89
C ALA A 330 74.83 -26.63 30.19
N LYS A 331 74.08 -26.75 31.29
CA LYS A 331 74.62 -27.31 32.54
C LYS A 331 74.94 -28.80 32.42
N GLU A 332 74.13 -29.55 31.69
CA GLU A 332 74.35 -30.97 31.46
C GLU A 332 75.55 -31.21 30.54
N ILE A 333 75.70 -30.41 29.48
CA ILE A 333 76.89 -30.39 28.63
C ILE A 333 78.13 -30.00 29.44
N ALA A 334 78.04 -29.00 30.32
CA ALA A 334 79.16 -28.63 31.19
C ALA A 334 79.55 -29.79 32.13
N ARG A 335 78.58 -30.48 32.74
CA ARG A 335 78.85 -31.68 33.55
C ARG A 335 79.47 -32.82 32.75
N GLN A 336 79.00 -33.04 31.52
CA GLN A 336 79.61 -34.02 30.63
C GLN A 336 81.04 -33.61 30.26
N ARG A 337 81.28 -32.32 30.03
CA ARG A 337 82.63 -31.81 29.75
C ARG A 337 83.54 -31.96 30.96
N ASP A 338 83.10 -31.65 32.16
CA ASP A 338 83.87 -31.86 33.39
C ASP A 338 84.14 -33.37 33.64
N ALA A 339 83.18 -34.24 33.31
CA ALA A 339 83.34 -35.70 33.38
C ALA A 339 84.29 -36.25 32.28
N VAL A 340 84.30 -35.61 31.10
CA VAL A 340 85.24 -35.91 30.03
C VAL A 340 86.61 -35.39 30.39
N ASP A 341 86.76 -34.17 30.92
CA ASP A 341 88.04 -33.60 31.33
C ASP A 341 88.66 -34.40 32.48
N THR A 342 87.87 -34.90 33.44
CA THR A 342 88.36 -35.86 34.45
C THR A 342 88.73 -37.23 33.87
N ASN A 343 88.00 -37.73 32.86
CA ASN A 343 88.42 -38.92 32.12
C ASN A 343 89.63 -38.66 31.22
N VAL A 344 89.82 -37.44 30.71
CA VAL A 344 90.96 -37.03 29.88
C VAL A 344 92.19 -36.77 30.74
N GLU A 345 92.05 -36.30 31.98
CA GLU A 345 93.13 -36.34 32.98
C GLU A 345 93.49 -37.79 33.32
N ALA A 346 92.51 -38.67 33.54
CA ALA A 346 92.78 -40.10 33.78
C ALA A 346 93.42 -40.80 32.57
N ILE A 347 93.01 -40.46 31.35
CA ILE A 347 93.64 -40.94 30.12
C ILE A 347 94.99 -40.25 29.89
N GLY A 348 95.14 -38.99 30.29
CA GLY A 348 96.36 -38.20 30.24
C GLY A 348 97.44 -38.79 31.14
N ASP A 349 97.10 -39.24 32.35
CA ASP A 349 98.00 -39.98 33.23
C ASP A 349 98.43 -41.34 32.61
N ILE A 350 97.54 -41.98 31.83
CA ILE A 350 97.84 -43.21 31.07
C ILE A 350 98.71 -42.90 29.83
N LEU A 351 98.47 -41.77 29.16
CA LEU A 351 99.19 -41.32 27.97
C LEU A 351 100.53 -40.69 28.32
N GLU A 352 100.72 -40.11 29.50
CA GLU A 352 102.00 -39.61 30.00
C GLU A 352 102.92 -40.78 30.40
N GLN A 353 102.34 -41.89 30.88
CA GLN A 353 103.04 -43.18 30.96
C GLN A 353 103.37 -43.78 29.57
N HIS A 354 102.58 -43.48 28.54
CA HIS A 354 102.82 -43.98 27.17
C HIS A 354 103.74 -43.08 26.33
N ALA A 355 103.79 -41.78 26.61
CA ALA A 355 104.59 -40.76 25.94
C ALA A 355 106.03 -40.70 26.47
N ALA A 356 106.30 -41.21 27.67
CA ALA A 356 107.67 -41.50 28.12
C ALA A 356 108.37 -42.61 27.29
N ASN A 357 107.65 -43.30 26.40
CA ASN A 357 108.16 -44.40 25.57
C ASN A 357 108.22 -44.09 24.07
N ILE A 358 107.87 -42.88 23.64
CA ILE A 358 107.95 -42.47 22.22
C ILE A 358 108.58 -41.08 22.18
N SER A 359 109.90 -41.07 22.38
CA SER A 359 110.76 -39.97 21.92
C SER A 359 110.82 -39.97 20.40
N ASP A 360 111.11 -38.79 19.85
CA ASP A 360 111.60 -38.56 18.49
C ASP A 360 110.63 -38.92 17.36
N GLU A 361 109.98 -37.89 16.81
CA GLU A 361 110.20 -37.49 15.40
C GLU A 361 109.36 -36.26 15.01
N GLY A 362 109.98 -35.36 14.25
CA GLY A 362 109.29 -34.71 13.13
C GLY A 362 108.68 -33.33 13.36
N ALA A 363 109.49 -32.30 13.12
CA ALA A 363 109.02 -30.97 12.71
C ALA A 363 108.42 -31.00 11.29
N ALA A 364 107.33 -30.27 11.03
CA ALA A 364 107.07 -29.60 9.75
C ALA A 364 105.88 -28.63 9.81
N GLN A 365 106.06 -27.51 9.09
CA GLN A 365 105.12 -26.43 8.79
C GLN A 365 103.84 -26.91 8.09
N GLU A 366 102.73 -26.17 8.24
CA GLU A 366 102.15 -25.40 7.12
C GLU A 366 100.96 -24.53 7.59
N SER A 367 100.99 -23.28 7.13
CA SER A 367 99.88 -22.31 7.03
C SER A 367 98.74 -22.83 6.14
N PHE A 368 97.49 -22.34 6.29
CA PHE A 368 96.55 -21.96 5.19
C PHE A 368 95.21 -21.50 5.83
N SER A 369 94.88 -20.19 5.76
CA SER A 369 93.75 -19.53 5.04
C SER A 369 92.32 -19.94 5.46
N ASN A 370 91.46 -19.04 5.96
CA ASN A 370 90.52 -18.14 5.25
C ASN A 370 89.32 -18.85 4.54
N PHE A 371 88.18 -18.15 4.42
CA PHE A 371 86.88 -18.50 3.77
C PHE A 371 85.86 -19.27 4.65
N ASP A 372 84.53 -19.00 4.67
CA ASP A 372 83.57 -18.02 4.11
C ASP A 372 82.28 -18.20 4.94
N GLU A 373 81.45 -17.19 5.26
CA GLU A 373 80.41 -16.56 4.41
C GLU A 373 79.37 -17.56 3.84
N ILE A 374 78.11 -17.11 3.67
CA ILE A 374 76.88 -17.81 3.21
C ILE A 374 75.97 -18.27 4.38
N ASP A 375 74.70 -17.86 4.54
CA ASP A 375 73.78 -16.89 3.89
C ASP A 375 72.72 -16.50 4.96
#